data_AF-A0A0C1XEM7-F1
#
_entry.id   AF-A0A0C1XEM7-F1
#
_cell.length_a   1.000
_cell.length_b   1.000
_cell.length_c   1.000
_cell.angle_alpha   90.00
_cell.angle_beta   90.00
_cell.angle_gamma   90.00
#
_symmetry.space_group_name_H-M   'P 1'
#
loop_
_entity.id
_entity.type
_entity.pdbx_description
1 polymer ?
#
loop_
_entity_poly.entity_id
_entity_poly.type
_entity_poly.pdbx_seq_one_letter_code
_entity_poly.pdbx_strand_id
1 'polypeptide(L)'
;MLRLERGGEQAFLVNNESAGAAEVTATFPALGAPEIWDPGTGAATPAGTWRPAPFPGSPGGGTAVPLRLEAKAALVIVFRAAPGAGPAHATDSNVPVEHLSVAGRTGTATVRVSSPLTVRVSARDGERRYAGTLAVTDPLTAVPLDGDWSFRFDKDGAGTTERPLGSWTALDASYSGSAVYERRVTLDARTLSGRLWTLDLGEVREVAEITVNGVRLPARLWAPYRADVTAVLRPGTNAVRVRVTNTGADAHGDAIPSGLLGPVLLRPERLARVRLSLSQD
;
A
#
# COMPACT_ATOMS: atom_id res chain seq x y z
N MET A 1 -21.05 4.52 5.56
CA MET A 1 -20.22 5.73 5.72
C MET A 1 -20.69 6.44 6.99
N LEU A 2 -19.78 6.68 7.94
CA LEU A 2 -20.04 7.47 9.15
C LEU A 2 -19.50 8.89 8.93
N ARG A 3 -20.24 9.94 9.33
CA ARG A 3 -19.80 11.35 9.29
C ARG A 3 -19.52 11.85 10.70
N LEU A 4 -18.41 12.54 10.88
CA LEU A 4 -18.00 13.18 12.13
C LEU A 4 -17.71 14.66 11.87
N GLU A 5 -18.07 15.52 12.82
CA GLU A 5 -17.81 16.96 12.73
C GLU A 5 -17.13 17.45 14.00
N ARG A 6 -16.03 18.20 13.85
CA ARG A 6 -15.32 18.83 14.97
C ARG A 6 -14.64 20.10 14.50
N GLY A 7 -14.94 21.24 15.12
CA GLY A 7 -14.24 22.50 14.85
C GLY A 7 -14.35 23.03 13.40
N GLY A 8 -15.40 22.66 12.66
CA GLY A 8 -15.59 23.03 11.25
C GLY A 8 -14.98 22.05 10.24
N GLU A 9 -14.30 21.00 10.71
CA GLU A 9 -13.78 19.92 9.88
C GLU A 9 -14.79 18.78 9.79
N GLN A 10 -14.83 18.14 8.62
CA GLN A 10 -15.70 16.99 8.36
C GLN A 10 -14.84 15.76 8.09
N ALA A 11 -15.17 14.65 8.74
CA ALA A 11 -14.49 13.38 8.53
C ALA A 11 -15.48 12.27 8.14
N PHE A 12 -15.04 11.38 7.25
CA PHE A 12 -15.84 10.27 6.74
C PHE A 12 -15.10 8.95 6.87
N LEU A 13 -15.73 7.95 7.50
CA LEU A 13 -15.20 6.58 7.52
C LEU A 13 -15.67 5.82 6.28
N VAL A 14 -14.72 5.33 5.50
CA VAL A 14 -14.94 4.50 4.31
C VAL A 14 -14.36 3.11 4.59
N ASN A 15 -15.18 2.08 4.40
CA ASN A 15 -14.80 0.69 4.64
C ASN A 15 -14.95 -0.12 3.35
N ASN A 16 -13.97 -0.98 3.07
CA ASN A 16 -14.09 -1.99 2.04
C ASN A 16 -14.51 -3.32 2.65
N GLU A 17 -15.80 -3.65 2.59
CA GLU A 17 -16.33 -4.90 3.14
C GLU A 17 -16.05 -6.13 2.27
N SER A 18 -15.41 -5.97 1.12
CA SER A 18 -15.08 -7.09 0.23
C SER A 18 -13.78 -7.79 0.64
N ALA A 19 -13.55 -8.98 0.06
CA ALA A 19 -12.31 -9.74 0.23
C ALA A 19 -11.19 -9.33 -0.72
N GLY A 20 -11.43 -8.36 -1.62
CA GLY A 20 -10.45 -7.86 -2.60
C GLY A 20 -10.16 -6.37 -2.39
N ALA A 21 -9.11 -5.86 -3.03
CA ALA A 21 -8.88 -4.43 -3.09
C ALA A 21 -9.96 -3.75 -3.96
N ALA A 22 -10.35 -2.53 -3.59
CA ALA A 22 -11.30 -1.71 -4.32
C ALA A 22 -10.65 -0.37 -4.70
N GLU A 23 -10.74 0.00 -5.97
CA GLU A 23 -10.40 1.33 -6.47
C GLU A 23 -11.69 2.05 -6.86
N VAL A 24 -11.97 3.17 -6.21
CA VAL A 24 -13.23 3.91 -6.35
C VAL A 24 -12.98 5.40 -6.31
N THR A 25 -13.74 6.17 -7.09
CA THR A 25 -13.84 7.62 -6.86
C THR A 25 -15.06 7.88 -5.99
N ALA A 26 -14.84 8.23 -4.73
CA ALA A 26 -15.90 8.56 -3.78
C ALA A 26 -16.14 10.07 -3.76
N THR A 27 -17.41 10.50 -3.82
CA THR A 27 -17.78 11.91 -3.70
C THR A 27 -18.37 12.19 -2.32
N PHE A 28 -17.82 13.18 -1.63
CA PHE A 28 -18.22 13.56 -0.28
C PHE A 28 -18.93 14.91 -0.29
N PRO A 29 -19.99 15.12 0.52
CA PRO A 29 -20.67 16.41 0.66
C PRO A 29 -19.86 17.40 1.52
N ALA A 30 -18.58 17.53 1.23
CA ALA A 30 -17.60 18.32 1.95
C ALA A 30 -16.73 19.10 0.97
N LEU A 31 -16.33 20.29 1.38
CA LEU A 31 -15.42 21.17 0.65
C LEU A 31 -14.09 21.27 1.41
N GLY A 32 -13.05 21.70 0.72
CA GLY A 32 -11.70 21.83 1.27
C GLY A 32 -10.75 20.74 0.80
N ALA A 33 -9.51 20.80 1.28
CA ALA A 33 -8.48 19.84 0.91
C ALA A 33 -8.68 18.53 1.71
N PRO A 34 -8.84 17.37 1.05
CA PRO A 34 -8.96 16.10 1.73
C PRO A 34 -7.58 15.59 2.20
N GLU A 35 -7.57 14.97 3.36
CA GLU A 35 -6.53 14.10 3.88
C GLU A 35 -7.07 12.67 3.96
N ILE A 36 -6.22 11.70 3.67
CA ILE A 36 -6.48 10.27 3.82
C ILE A 36 -5.72 9.81 5.05
N TRP A 37 -6.46 9.31 6.04
CA TRP A 37 -5.92 8.80 7.28
C TRP A 37 -6.10 7.28 7.33
N ASP A 38 -5.00 6.57 7.51
CA ASP A 38 -4.96 5.12 7.64
C ASP A 38 -4.86 4.74 9.14
N PRO A 39 -5.95 4.27 9.76
CA PRO A 39 -5.96 3.89 11.17
C PRO A 39 -5.09 2.65 11.46
N GLY A 40 -4.79 1.81 10.46
CA GLY A 40 -3.94 0.64 10.61
C GLY A 40 -2.46 0.99 10.77
N THR A 41 -2.03 2.13 10.23
CA THR A 41 -0.64 2.61 10.32
C THR A 41 -0.49 3.89 11.14
N GLY A 42 -1.59 4.62 11.38
CA GLY A 42 -1.59 5.95 11.99
C GLY A 42 -1.18 7.08 11.04
N ALA A 43 -0.97 6.78 9.75
CA ALA A 43 -0.55 7.77 8.78
C ALA A 43 -1.69 8.74 8.43
N ALA A 44 -1.37 10.03 8.32
CA ALA A 44 -2.26 11.07 7.84
C ALA A 44 -1.57 11.80 6.68
N THR A 45 -2.10 11.64 5.47
CA THR A 45 -1.49 12.19 4.25
C THR A 45 -2.49 13.01 3.45
N PRO A 46 -2.11 14.15 2.85
CA PRO A 46 -2.95 14.85 1.89
C PRO A 46 -3.38 13.91 0.75
N ALA A 47 -4.62 14.03 0.29
CA ALA A 47 -5.08 13.30 -0.88
C ALA A 47 -4.35 13.83 -2.13
N GLY A 48 -3.64 12.94 -2.83
CA GLY A 48 -2.86 13.29 -4.01
C GLY A 48 -3.67 13.86 -5.16
N THR A 49 -4.87 13.31 -5.36
CA THR A 49 -5.79 13.68 -6.43
C THR A 49 -7.18 13.89 -5.85
N TRP A 50 -7.84 14.98 -6.22
CA TRP A 50 -9.24 15.24 -5.89
C TRP A 50 -9.79 16.37 -6.75
N ARG A 51 -11.11 16.47 -6.86
CA ARG A 51 -11.75 17.55 -7.61
C ARG A 51 -13.13 17.90 -7.05
N PRO A 52 -13.59 19.16 -7.22
CA PRO A 52 -14.99 19.49 -7.02
C PRO A 52 -15.88 18.60 -7.90
N ALA A 53 -17.01 18.18 -7.35
CA ALA A 53 -18.01 17.37 -8.05
C ALA A 53 -19.43 17.66 -7.53
N PRO A 54 -20.48 17.49 -8.35
CA PRO A 54 -21.85 17.59 -7.86
C PRO A 54 -22.13 16.53 -6.79
N PHE A 55 -22.92 16.90 -5.78
CA PHE A 55 -23.40 15.96 -4.77
C PHE A 55 -24.91 16.18 -4.53
N PRO A 56 -25.76 15.16 -4.73
CA PRO A 56 -27.20 15.28 -4.52
C PRO A 56 -27.55 15.77 -3.11
N GLY A 57 -28.37 16.80 -3.00
CA GLY A 57 -28.77 17.38 -1.71
C GLY A 57 -27.75 18.33 -1.08
N SER A 58 -26.65 18.65 -1.76
CA SER A 58 -25.69 19.68 -1.34
C SER A 58 -25.56 20.76 -2.42
N PRO A 59 -26.20 21.94 -2.26
CA PRO A 59 -26.13 23.02 -3.25
C PRO A 59 -24.72 23.52 -3.53
N GLY A 60 -23.81 23.44 -2.55
CA GLY A 60 -22.39 23.76 -2.70
C GLY A 60 -21.57 22.67 -3.39
N GLY A 61 -22.20 21.57 -3.80
CA GLY A 61 -21.53 20.39 -4.36
C GLY A 61 -20.81 19.57 -3.30
N GLY A 62 -19.75 18.90 -3.74
CA GLY A 62 -18.90 18.05 -2.93
C GLY A 62 -17.53 17.88 -3.54
N THR A 63 -16.74 16.98 -2.98
CA THR A 63 -15.38 16.69 -3.42
C THR A 63 -15.26 15.21 -3.78
N ALA A 64 -14.88 14.93 -5.02
CA ALA A 64 -14.55 13.60 -5.49
C ALA A 64 -13.09 13.28 -5.21
N VAL A 65 -12.85 12.15 -4.53
CA VAL A 65 -11.52 11.67 -4.14
C VAL A 65 -11.36 10.23 -4.66
N PRO A 66 -10.38 9.95 -5.54
CA PRO A 66 -9.97 8.60 -5.87
C PRO A 66 -9.34 7.93 -4.64
N LEU A 67 -9.86 6.77 -4.27
CA LEU A 67 -9.43 5.99 -3.13
C LEU A 67 -9.10 4.57 -3.58
N ARG A 68 -8.02 4.03 -3.02
CA ARG A 68 -7.72 2.61 -3.05
C ARG A 68 -7.82 2.07 -1.64
N LEU A 69 -8.73 1.12 -1.44
CA LEU A 69 -8.90 0.42 -0.17
C LEU A 69 -8.49 -1.03 -0.38
N GLU A 70 -7.52 -1.50 0.39
CA GLU A 70 -7.19 -2.93 0.41
C GLU A 70 -8.35 -3.75 1.01
N ALA A 71 -8.29 -5.07 0.87
CA ALA A 71 -9.35 -5.96 1.38
C ALA A 71 -9.61 -5.72 2.86
N LYS A 72 -10.88 -5.56 3.26
CA LYS A 72 -11.30 -5.31 4.65
C LYS A 72 -10.69 -4.05 5.30
N ALA A 73 -10.06 -3.18 4.52
CA ALA A 73 -9.44 -1.96 5.03
C ALA A 73 -10.47 -0.85 5.25
N ALA A 74 -10.18 -0.01 6.24
CA ALA A 74 -10.93 1.21 6.50
C ALA A 74 -10.00 2.43 6.39
N LEU A 75 -10.51 3.51 5.82
CA LEU A 75 -9.84 4.81 5.74
C LEU A 75 -10.74 5.88 6.34
N VAL A 76 -10.13 6.90 6.96
CA VAL A 76 -10.83 8.10 7.39
C VAL A 76 -10.45 9.24 6.45
N ILE A 77 -11.42 9.85 5.80
CA ILE A 77 -11.22 10.97 4.89
C ILE A 77 -11.58 12.26 5.61
N VAL A 78 -10.60 13.12 5.85
CA VAL A 78 -10.75 14.36 6.63
C VAL A 78 -10.66 15.57 5.70
N PHE A 79 -11.67 16.44 5.72
CA PHE A 79 -11.69 17.66 4.94
C PHE A 79 -11.28 18.84 5.81
N ARG A 80 -10.11 19.41 5.50
CA ARG A 80 -9.58 20.60 6.17
C ARG A 80 -10.13 21.85 5.48
N ALA A 81 -10.56 22.81 6.30
CA ALA A 81 -10.90 24.14 5.79
C ALA A 81 -9.65 24.76 5.15
N ALA A 82 -9.73 25.09 3.86
CA ALA A 82 -8.66 25.77 3.15
C ALA A 82 -9.07 27.24 2.90
N PRO A 83 -8.26 28.23 3.27
CA PRO A 83 -8.53 29.62 2.90
C PRO A 83 -8.43 29.79 1.38
N GLY A 84 -9.43 30.41 0.75
CA GLY A 84 -9.41 30.71 -0.69
C GLY A 84 -9.55 29.48 -1.59
N ALA A 85 -8.78 29.41 -2.69
CA ALA A 85 -8.86 28.33 -3.68
C ALA A 85 -8.13 27.03 -3.26
N GLY A 86 -7.55 26.99 -2.07
CA GLY A 86 -6.75 25.87 -1.56
C GLY A 86 -5.37 25.74 -2.23
N PRO A 87 -4.54 24.79 -1.74
CA PRO A 87 -3.23 24.54 -2.33
C PRO A 87 -3.36 23.91 -3.72
N ALA A 88 -2.29 24.02 -4.50
CA ALA A 88 -2.20 23.33 -5.78
C ALA A 88 -2.33 21.81 -5.58
N HIS A 89 -3.14 21.15 -6.42
CA HIS A 89 -3.44 19.72 -6.31
C HIS A 89 -3.70 19.11 -7.69
N ALA A 90 -3.56 17.78 -7.79
CA ALA A 90 -3.96 17.07 -8.99
C ALA A 90 -5.48 16.90 -9.01
N THR A 91 -6.10 17.15 -10.17
CA THR A 91 -7.54 16.97 -10.39
C THR A 91 -7.87 15.65 -11.08
N ASP A 92 -6.89 15.13 -11.82
CA ASP A 92 -6.95 13.82 -12.47
C ASP A 92 -5.54 13.25 -12.62
N SER A 93 -5.43 11.94 -12.44
CA SER A 93 -4.19 11.19 -12.67
C SER A 93 -4.52 9.71 -12.84
N ASN A 94 -3.83 9.04 -13.76
CA ASN A 94 -3.94 7.59 -13.93
C ASN A 94 -3.08 6.78 -12.95
N VAL A 95 -2.34 7.45 -12.06
CA VAL A 95 -1.50 6.85 -11.02
C VAL A 95 -1.56 7.70 -9.74
N PRO A 96 -1.23 7.13 -8.56
CA PRO A 96 -1.16 7.91 -7.33
C PRO A 96 -0.19 9.09 -7.45
N VAL A 97 -0.66 10.27 -7.05
CA VAL A 97 0.17 11.47 -6.93
C VAL A 97 0.57 11.60 -5.47
N GLU A 98 1.87 11.61 -5.19
CA GLU A 98 2.39 11.68 -3.81
C GLU A 98 2.62 13.14 -3.39
N HIS A 99 3.04 13.97 -4.33
CA HIS A 99 3.34 15.36 -4.08
C HIS A 99 3.17 16.19 -5.35
N LEU A 100 2.67 17.41 -5.21
CA LEU A 100 2.55 18.36 -6.30
C LEU A 100 3.11 19.72 -5.89
N SER A 101 3.89 20.33 -6.78
CA SER A 101 4.40 21.68 -6.61
C SER A 101 4.24 22.45 -7.91
N VAL A 102 3.92 23.74 -7.80
CA VAL A 102 3.80 24.66 -8.92
C VAL A 102 4.59 25.93 -8.61
N ALA A 103 5.22 26.47 -9.63
CA ALA A 103 5.96 27.73 -9.59
C ALA A 103 5.69 28.49 -10.90
N GLY A 104 4.85 29.52 -10.81
CA GLY A 104 4.45 30.34 -11.95
C GLY A 104 3.74 29.52 -13.03
N ARG A 105 4.37 29.35 -14.19
CA ARG A 105 3.81 28.65 -15.36
C ARG A 105 4.19 27.17 -15.45
N THR A 106 4.95 26.67 -14.49
CA THR A 106 5.47 25.30 -14.48
C THR A 106 5.13 24.61 -13.17
N GLY A 107 5.10 23.29 -13.18
CA GLY A 107 4.95 22.48 -11.98
C GLY A 107 5.64 21.14 -12.11
N THR A 108 5.65 20.40 -11.01
CA THR A 108 6.12 19.01 -10.97
C THR A 108 5.18 18.21 -10.08
N ALA A 109 4.64 17.12 -10.64
CA ALA A 109 3.96 16.08 -9.88
C ALA A 109 4.94 14.92 -9.65
N THR A 110 5.10 14.52 -8.40
CA THR A 110 5.77 13.26 -8.03
C THR A 110 4.69 12.19 -7.95
N VAL A 111 4.79 11.18 -8.80
CA VAL A 111 3.83 10.08 -8.91
C VAL A 111 4.46 8.77 -8.50
N ARG A 112 3.65 7.84 -7.97
CA ARG A 112 4.06 6.47 -7.67
C ARG A 112 3.63 5.55 -8.81
N VAL A 113 4.58 4.80 -9.38
CA VAL A 113 4.34 3.87 -10.49
C VAL A 113 4.85 2.47 -10.13
N SER A 114 4.14 1.45 -10.60
CA SER A 114 4.43 0.03 -10.32
C SER A 114 4.58 -0.82 -11.59
N SER A 115 4.46 -0.22 -12.77
CA SER A 115 4.63 -0.87 -14.08
C SER A 115 4.96 0.16 -15.18
N PRO A 116 5.38 -0.29 -16.38
CA PRO A 116 5.49 0.58 -17.55
C PRO A 116 4.14 1.14 -17.97
N LEU A 117 4.07 2.46 -18.12
CA LEU A 117 2.90 3.16 -18.64
C LEU A 117 3.23 4.60 -19.06
N THR A 118 2.34 5.21 -19.82
CA THR A 118 2.32 6.66 -19.97
C THR A 118 1.50 7.28 -18.84
N VAL A 119 2.19 7.93 -17.91
CA VAL A 119 1.57 8.72 -16.85
C VAL A 119 0.97 9.98 -17.47
N ARG A 120 -0.23 10.35 -17.01
CA ARG A 120 -0.88 11.63 -17.30
C ARG A 120 -1.33 12.24 -15.98
N VAL A 121 -1.03 13.52 -15.80
CA VAL A 121 -1.47 14.29 -14.62
C VAL A 121 -2.06 15.61 -15.08
N SER A 122 -3.25 15.90 -14.58
CA SER A 122 -3.89 17.21 -14.66
C SER A 122 -3.96 17.81 -13.25
N ALA A 123 -3.67 19.10 -13.14
CA ALA A 123 -3.59 19.79 -11.86
C ALA A 123 -4.11 21.21 -11.96
N ARG A 124 -4.39 21.81 -10.80
CA ARG A 124 -4.79 23.21 -10.70
C ARG A 124 -4.11 23.94 -9.55
N ASP A 125 -3.98 25.25 -9.71
CA ASP A 125 -3.60 26.22 -8.67
C ASP A 125 -4.47 27.47 -8.85
N GLY A 126 -5.48 27.63 -7.99
CA GLY A 126 -6.57 28.56 -8.25
C GLY A 126 -7.25 28.27 -9.60
N GLU A 127 -7.32 29.28 -10.46
CA GLU A 127 -7.87 29.17 -11.83
C GLU A 127 -6.87 28.62 -12.86
N ARG A 128 -5.58 28.55 -12.51
CA ARG A 128 -4.56 28.06 -13.44
C ARG A 128 -4.64 26.54 -13.54
N ARG A 129 -4.64 26.03 -14.76
CA ARG A 129 -4.63 24.60 -15.06
C ARG A 129 -3.27 24.18 -15.59
N TYR A 130 -2.83 23.00 -15.18
CA TYR A 130 -1.56 22.42 -15.60
C TYR A 130 -1.79 20.99 -16.07
N ALA A 131 -1.01 20.57 -17.05
CA ALA A 131 -1.00 19.19 -17.51
C ALA A 131 0.43 18.75 -17.84
N GLY A 132 0.66 17.44 -17.75
CA GLY A 132 1.92 16.83 -18.15
C GLY A 132 1.81 15.34 -18.33
N THR A 133 2.74 14.78 -19.08
CA THR A 133 2.85 13.35 -19.33
C THR A 133 4.28 12.87 -19.14
N LEU A 134 4.43 11.59 -18.81
CA LEU A 134 5.72 10.94 -18.69
C LEU A 134 5.60 9.48 -19.12
N ALA A 135 6.42 9.05 -20.08
CA ALA A 135 6.57 7.65 -20.41
C ALA A 135 7.49 6.98 -19.38
N VAL A 136 6.97 6.00 -18.64
CA VAL A 136 7.74 5.12 -17.76
C VAL A 136 7.95 3.81 -18.49
N THR A 137 9.21 3.46 -18.74
CA THR A 137 9.60 2.24 -19.46
C THR A 137 10.26 1.20 -18.55
N ASP A 138 10.56 1.55 -17.30
CA ASP A 138 11.10 0.62 -16.31
C ASP A 138 10.06 -0.49 -16.05
N PRO A 139 10.40 -1.78 -16.29
CA PRO A 139 9.45 -2.87 -16.15
C PRO A 139 8.94 -3.08 -14.71
N LEU A 140 9.70 -2.61 -13.71
CA LEU A 140 9.34 -2.77 -12.29
C LEU A 140 8.89 -4.21 -11.97
N THR A 141 9.62 -5.18 -12.51
CA THR A 141 9.30 -6.59 -12.35
C THR A 141 9.45 -7.01 -10.90
N ALA A 142 8.41 -7.63 -10.33
CA ALA A 142 8.48 -8.23 -9.01
C ALA A 142 9.53 -9.35 -8.97
N VAL A 143 10.30 -9.41 -7.88
CA VAL A 143 11.28 -10.47 -7.65
C VAL A 143 10.62 -11.54 -6.79
N PRO A 144 10.37 -12.75 -7.32
CA PRO A 144 9.79 -13.82 -6.53
C PRO A 144 10.80 -14.40 -5.53
N LEU A 145 10.31 -14.75 -4.34
CA LEU A 145 11.05 -15.53 -3.34
C LEU A 145 10.57 -17.00 -3.35
N ASP A 146 10.49 -17.56 -4.56
CA ASP A 146 10.02 -18.92 -4.84
C ASP A 146 11.06 -19.98 -4.45
N GLY A 147 10.67 -21.25 -4.49
CA GLY A 147 11.52 -22.39 -4.15
C GLY A 147 11.52 -22.68 -2.66
N ASP A 148 12.52 -23.44 -2.21
CA ASP A 148 12.54 -23.93 -0.84
C ASP A 148 12.96 -22.87 0.17
N TRP A 149 12.28 -22.88 1.31
CA TRP A 149 12.57 -22.08 2.49
C TRP A 149 13.03 -23.00 3.60
N SER A 150 14.01 -22.54 4.39
CA SER A 150 14.35 -23.16 5.66
C SER A 150 13.15 -23.01 6.58
N PHE A 151 12.55 -24.12 6.97
CA PHE A 151 11.36 -24.21 7.80
C PHE A 151 11.68 -24.90 9.12
N ARG A 152 11.13 -24.37 10.22
CA ARG A 152 11.19 -25.02 11.54
C ARG A 152 9.98 -24.63 12.38
N PHE A 153 9.32 -25.58 13.02
CA PHE A 153 8.36 -25.27 14.08
C PHE A 153 9.07 -24.56 15.24
N ASP A 154 8.43 -23.55 15.82
CA ASP A 154 8.95 -22.78 16.96
C ASP A 154 8.64 -23.51 18.27
N LYS A 155 9.13 -24.75 18.38
CA LYS A 155 9.05 -25.59 19.58
C LYS A 155 10.40 -26.25 19.86
N ASP A 156 10.65 -26.56 21.13
CA ASP A 156 11.89 -27.22 21.54
C ASP A 156 12.08 -28.56 20.81
N GLY A 157 13.32 -28.81 20.38
CA GLY A 157 13.69 -30.04 19.66
C GLY A 157 13.20 -30.12 18.21
N ALA A 158 12.51 -29.10 17.67
CA ALA A 158 12.11 -29.10 16.26
C ALA A 158 13.32 -29.02 15.33
N GLY A 159 13.42 -29.97 14.40
CA GLY A 159 14.40 -29.96 13.32
C GLY A 159 14.08 -28.95 12.22
N THR A 160 15.11 -28.48 11.51
CA THR A 160 14.96 -27.63 10.33
C THR A 160 14.88 -28.49 9.07
N THR A 161 13.97 -28.14 8.16
CA THR A 161 13.85 -28.76 6.83
C THR A 161 13.78 -27.69 5.75
N GLU A 162 14.24 -28.00 4.54
CA GLU A 162 14.01 -27.15 3.37
C GLU A 162 12.72 -27.62 2.69
N ARG A 163 11.79 -26.70 2.41
CA ARG A 163 10.52 -27.03 1.75
C ARG A 163 9.93 -25.84 1.01
N PRO A 164 9.10 -26.05 -0.03
CA PRO A 164 8.36 -24.96 -0.63
C PRO A 164 7.35 -24.37 0.36
N LEU A 165 6.90 -23.15 0.06
CA LEU A 165 5.79 -22.52 0.76
C LEU A 165 4.50 -23.37 0.67
N GLY A 166 3.63 -23.22 1.65
CA GLY A 166 2.39 -23.98 1.76
C GLY A 166 2.01 -24.29 3.20
N SER A 167 0.84 -24.90 3.37
CA SER A 167 0.33 -25.23 4.70
C SER A 167 1.29 -26.17 5.44
N TRP A 168 1.59 -25.89 6.71
CA TRP A 168 2.31 -26.82 7.58
C TRP A 168 1.42 -27.92 8.14
N THR A 169 0.10 -27.87 7.93
CA THR A 169 -0.80 -28.96 8.35
C THR A 169 -0.50 -30.30 7.66
N ALA A 170 0.18 -30.25 6.51
CA ALA A 170 0.73 -31.44 5.87
C ALA A 170 1.89 -32.10 6.65
N LEU A 171 2.53 -31.36 7.57
CA LEU A 171 3.61 -31.85 8.43
C LEU A 171 3.08 -32.25 9.81
N ASP A 172 2.23 -31.40 10.38
CA ASP A 172 1.59 -31.62 11.67
C ASP A 172 0.25 -30.87 11.68
N ALA A 173 -0.84 -31.61 11.43
CA ALA A 173 -2.19 -31.05 11.39
C ALA A 173 -2.71 -30.61 12.76
N SER A 174 -2.07 -31.06 13.85
CA SER A 174 -2.46 -30.73 15.22
C SER A 174 -1.67 -29.58 15.82
N TYR A 175 -0.64 -29.11 15.12
CA TYR A 175 0.26 -28.08 15.65
C TYR A 175 -0.42 -26.71 15.68
N SER A 176 -0.64 -26.21 16.89
CA SER A 176 -0.92 -24.81 17.15
C SER A 176 0.29 -24.14 17.78
N GLY A 177 0.63 -22.97 17.26
CA GLY A 177 1.80 -22.20 17.67
C GLY A 177 2.41 -21.49 16.48
N SER A 178 3.73 -21.42 16.46
CA SER A 178 4.44 -20.67 15.43
C SER A 178 5.42 -21.55 14.66
N ALA A 179 5.72 -21.16 13.43
CA ALA A 179 6.85 -21.70 12.68
C ALA A 179 7.65 -20.55 12.03
N VAL A 180 8.93 -20.81 11.83
CA VAL A 180 9.89 -19.87 11.25
C VAL A 180 10.24 -20.34 9.85
N TYR A 181 10.14 -19.41 8.90
CA TYR A 181 10.54 -19.53 7.52
C TYR A 181 11.72 -18.59 7.26
N GLU A 182 12.80 -19.08 6.67
CA GLU A 182 13.95 -18.26 6.28
C GLU A 182 14.36 -18.52 4.82
N ARG A 183 14.62 -17.43 4.09
CA ARG A 183 15.15 -17.49 2.73
C ARG A 183 16.09 -16.33 2.46
N ARG A 184 17.07 -16.58 1.60
CA ARG A 184 18.00 -15.55 1.11
C ARG A 184 17.70 -15.21 -0.34
N VAL A 185 17.78 -13.93 -0.67
CA VAL A 185 17.67 -13.41 -2.04
C VAL A 185 18.84 -12.49 -2.34
N THR A 186 19.44 -12.63 -3.51
CA THR A 186 20.54 -11.77 -3.96
C THR A 186 19.98 -10.72 -4.90
N LEU A 187 20.20 -9.45 -4.58
CA LEU A 187 19.72 -8.30 -5.37
C LEU A 187 20.92 -7.45 -5.76
N ASP A 188 21.07 -7.13 -7.04
CA ASP A 188 22.14 -6.22 -7.46
C ASP A 188 21.77 -4.75 -7.18
N ALA A 189 22.78 -3.88 -7.18
CA ALA A 189 22.59 -2.46 -6.90
C ALA A 189 21.70 -1.75 -7.95
N ARG A 190 21.69 -2.23 -9.20
CA ARG A 190 20.89 -1.63 -10.28
C ARG A 190 19.41 -1.93 -10.09
N THR A 191 19.09 -3.14 -9.63
CA THR A 191 17.75 -3.60 -9.29
C THR A 191 17.17 -2.73 -8.19
N LEU A 192 17.95 -2.41 -7.15
CA LEU A 192 17.48 -1.62 -6.02
C LEU A 192 17.41 -0.10 -6.31
N SER A 193 18.28 0.41 -7.17
CA SER A 193 18.49 1.85 -7.35
C SER A 193 17.21 2.61 -7.74
N GLY A 194 16.85 3.61 -6.92
CA GLY A 194 15.76 4.54 -7.21
C GLY A 194 14.36 3.94 -7.14
N ARG A 195 14.22 2.78 -6.48
CA ARG A 195 12.95 2.07 -6.29
C ARG A 195 12.57 2.00 -4.82
N LEU A 196 11.27 1.96 -4.58
CA LEU A 196 10.65 1.59 -3.31
C LEU A 196 10.31 0.11 -3.37
N TRP A 197 10.38 -0.59 -2.24
CA TRP A 197 10.21 -2.03 -2.20
C TRP A 197 9.22 -2.45 -1.12
N THR A 198 8.25 -3.25 -1.52
CA THR A 198 7.30 -3.92 -0.63
C THR A 198 7.57 -5.42 -0.64
N LEU A 199 7.76 -6.03 0.53
CA LEU A 199 7.65 -7.48 0.68
C LEU A 199 6.18 -7.84 0.81
N ASP A 200 5.66 -8.55 -0.17
CA ASP A 200 4.30 -9.10 -0.20
C ASP A 200 4.37 -10.58 0.12
N LEU A 201 3.83 -11.01 1.27
CA LEU A 201 3.85 -12.40 1.69
C LEU A 201 2.76 -13.26 1.02
N GLY A 202 1.86 -12.67 0.23
CA GLY A 202 0.72 -13.37 -0.33
C GLY A 202 -0.24 -13.80 0.78
N GLU A 203 -0.62 -15.08 0.79
CA GLU A 203 -1.48 -15.64 1.82
C GLU A 203 -0.68 -16.11 3.05
N VAL A 204 -1.10 -15.64 4.23
CA VAL A 204 -0.60 -16.06 5.54
C VAL A 204 -1.76 -16.44 6.43
N ARG A 205 -1.59 -17.51 7.20
CA ARG A 205 -2.54 -18.03 8.19
C ARG A 205 -1.81 -18.20 9.53
N GLU A 206 -1.89 -17.25 10.47
CA GLU A 206 -2.73 -16.03 10.46
C GLU A 206 -1.93 -14.74 10.72
N VAL A 207 -0.92 -14.76 11.60
CA VAL A 207 -0.12 -13.56 11.91
C VAL A 207 1.30 -13.73 11.42
N ALA A 208 1.86 -12.70 10.76
CA ALA A 208 3.25 -12.69 10.29
C ALA A 208 4.11 -11.67 11.05
N GLU A 209 5.18 -12.15 11.67
CA GLU A 209 6.29 -11.30 12.14
C GLU A 209 7.43 -11.37 11.12
N ILE A 210 7.82 -10.21 10.59
CA ILE A 210 8.78 -10.11 9.48
C ILE A 210 10.09 -9.55 10.01
N THR A 211 11.21 -10.18 9.64
CA THR A 211 12.56 -9.67 9.86
C THR A 211 13.33 -9.71 8.55
N VAL A 212 13.92 -8.59 8.16
CA VAL A 212 14.77 -8.49 6.96
C VAL A 212 16.13 -7.97 7.36
N ASN A 213 17.19 -8.69 7.00
CA ASN A 213 18.59 -8.33 7.36
C ASN A 213 18.80 -8.05 8.86
N GLY A 214 18.06 -8.75 9.72
CA GLY A 214 18.10 -8.57 11.18
C GLY A 214 17.22 -7.45 11.73
N VAL A 215 16.59 -6.64 10.87
CA VAL A 215 15.65 -5.58 11.28
C VAL A 215 14.24 -6.15 11.36
N ARG A 216 13.65 -6.13 12.56
CA ARG A 216 12.26 -6.52 12.79
C ARG A 216 11.31 -5.41 12.34
N LEU A 217 10.35 -5.76 11.49
CA LEU A 217 9.33 -4.85 10.99
C LEU A 217 8.03 -5.00 11.82
N PRO A 218 7.10 -4.02 11.77
CA PRO A 218 5.82 -4.17 12.47
C PRO A 218 5.06 -5.38 11.95
N ALA A 219 4.54 -6.19 12.88
CA ALA A 219 3.83 -7.42 12.58
C ALA A 219 2.60 -7.18 11.71
N ARG A 220 2.25 -8.17 10.89
CA ARG A 220 1.04 -8.18 10.07
C ARG A 220 0.02 -9.11 10.70
N LEU A 221 -1.02 -8.52 11.28
CA LEU A 221 -2.06 -9.23 12.00
C LEU A 221 -3.19 -9.72 11.08
N TRP A 222 -3.34 -9.12 9.90
CA TRP A 222 -4.35 -9.45 8.90
C TRP A 222 -3.86 -9.07 7.50
N ALA A 223 -4.53 -9.60 6.48
CA ALA A 223 -4.26 -9.27 5.09
C ALA A 223 -4.58 -7.79 4.78
N PRO A 224 -3.85 -7.13 3.87
CA PRO A 224 -2.73 -7.66 3.09
C PRO A 224 -1.44 -7.78 3.93
N TYR A 225 -0.75 -8.92 3.81
CA TYR A 225 0.50 -9.21 4.53
C TYR A 225 1.71 -8.56 3.83
N ARG A 226 1.71 -7.22 3.79
CA ARG A 226 2.72 -6.41 3.10
C ARG A 226 3.54 -5.56 4.08
N ALA A 227 4.83 -5.42 3.81
CA ALA A 227 5.71 -4.55 4.57
C ALA A 227 6.66 -3.76 3.65
N ASP A 228 6.83 -2.46 3.93
CA ASP A 228 7.89 -1.67 3.30
C ASP A 228 9.25 -2.20 3.77
N VAL A 229 10.09 -2.57 2.80
CA VAL A 229 11.45 -3.07 3.01
C VAL A 229 12.50 -2.20 2.33
N THR A 230 12.12 -1.05 1.79
CA THR A 230 12.97 -0.14 1.02
C THR A 230 14.26 0.20 1.75
N ALA A 231 14.15 0.59 3.03
CA ALA A 231 15.28 1.04 3.83
C ALA A 231 16.17 -0.10 4.37
N VAL A 232 15.68 -1.34 4.35
CA VAL A 232 16.37 -2.50 4.96
C VAL A 232 17.00 -3.43 3.93
N LEU A 233 16.59 -3.34 2.66
CA LEU A 233 17.24 -4.04 1.55
C LEU A 233 18.60 -3.41 1.21
N ARG A 234 19.53 -4.24 0.74
CA ARG A 234 20.88 -3.82 0.34
C ARG A 234 21.38 -4.60 -0.88
N PRO A 235 22.32 -4.06 -1.67
CA PRO A 235 22.99 -4.83 -2.71
C PRO A 235 23.66 -6.09 -2.13
N GLY A 236 23.63 -7.18 -2.88
CA GLY A 236 24.10 -8.50 -2.46
C GLY A 236 23.00 -9.32 -1.78
N THR A 237 23.39 -10.18 -0.85
CA THR A 237 22.49 -11.13 -0.20
C THR A 237 21.68 -10.47 0.91
N ASN A 238 20.36 -10.64 0.83
CA ASN A 238 19.37 -10.21 1.81
C ASN A 238 18.74 -11.44 2.47
N ALA A 239 18.69 -11.48 3.79
CA ALA A 239 18.02 -12.53 4.54
C ALA A 239 16.61 -12.08 4.92
N VAL A 240 15.61 -12.87 4.52
CA VAL A 240 14.20 -12.68 4.88
C VAL A 240 13.80 -13.80 5.82
N ARG A 241 13.29 -13.43 6.99
CA ARG A 241 12.74 -14.33 7.98
C ARG A 241 11.30 -13.95 8.27
N VAL A 242 10.41 -14.93 8.23
CA VAL A 242 8.99 -14.77 8.56
C VAL A 242 8.66 -15.79 9.65
N ARG A 243 8.19 -15.30 10.80
CA ARG A 243 7.60 -16.16 11.83
C ARG A 243 6.09 -16.05 11.70
N VAL A 244 5.43 -17.16 11.39
CA VAL A 244 3.97 -17.22 11.28
C VAL A 244 3.41 -17.89 12.53
N THR A 245 2.30 -17.35 13.05
CA THR A 245 1.54 -17.95 14.15
C THR A 245 0.11 -18.20 13.68
N ASN A 246 -0.41 -19.42 13.86
CA ASN A 246 -1.82 -19.72 13.60
C ASN A 246 -2.71 -19.34 14.79
N THR A 247 -4.02 -19.41 14.60
CA THR A 247 -4.99 -19.35 15.69
C THR A 247 -5.16 -20.76 16.27
N GLY A 248 -5.31 -20.90 17.59
CA GLY A 248 -5.46 -22.21 18.25
C GLY A 248 -6.76 -22.97 17.93
N ALA A 249 -7.45 -22.62 16.84
CA ALA A 249 -8.69 -23.25 16.39
C ALA A 249 -8.48 -24.70 15.91
N ASP A 250 -7.24 -25.11 15.62
CA ASP A 250 -6.88 -26.50 15.28
C ASP A 250 -7.10 -27.48 16.47
N ALA A 251 -7.38 -26.96 17.68
CA ALA A 251 -7.73 -27.77 18.85
C ALA A 251 -9.13 -28.42 18.78
N HIS A 252 -9.91 -28.21 17.71
CA HIS A 252 -11.27 -28.74 17.55
C HIS A 252 -11.43 -29.80 16.43
N GLY A 253 -10.32 -30.26 15.83
CA GLY A 253 -10.31 -31.48 15.01
C GLY A 253 -10.37 -31.27 13.49
N ASP A 254 -10.56 -30.04 13.00
CA ASP A 254 -10.47 -29.71 11.58
C ASP A 254 -9.10 -29.11 11.26
N ALA A 255 -8.40 -29.65 10.26
CA ALA A 255 -7.10 -29.14 9.83
C ALA A 255 -7.27 -27.84 9.02
N ILE A 256 -7.14 -26.68 9.66
CA ILE A 256 -7.24 -25.38 9.00
C ILE A 256 -5.88 -25.04 8.35
N PRO A 257 -5.84 -24.68 7.05
CA PRO A 257 -4.59 -24.29 6.39
C PRO A 257 -3.83 -23.24 7.22
N SER A 258 -2.57 -23.52 7.52
CA SER A 258 -1.78 -22.74 8.48
C SER A 258 -0.36 -22.52 7.98
N GLY A 259 0.20 -21.34 8.23
CA GLY A 259 1.57 -20.98 7.86
C GLY A 259 1.68 -19.95 6.73
N LEU A 260 2.86 -19.89 6.12
CA LEU A 260 3.16 -19.03 4.97
C LEU A 260 2.84 -19.78 3.67
N LEU A 261 1.69 -19.46 3.07
CA LEU A 261 1.20 -20.11 1.86
C LEU A 261 1.75 -19.44 0.60
N GLY A 262 1.98 -18.12 0.65
CA GLY A 262 2.56 -17.37 -0.45
C GLY A 262 1.54 -16.99 -1.55
N PRO A 263 2.01 -16.65 -2.76
CA PRO A 263 3.42 -16.48 -3.14
C PRO A 263 4.07 -15.31 -2.41
N VAL A 264 5.37 -15.38 -2.15
CA VAL A 264 6.15 -14.29 -1.55
C VAL A 264 6.90 -13.52 -2.64
N LEU A 265 6.67 -12.22 -2.73
CA LEU A 265 7.22 -11.35 -3.76
C LEU A 265 7.85 -10.10 -3.16
N LEU A 266 8.99 -9.67 -3.69
CA LEU A 266 9.45 -8.29 -3.56
C LEU A 266 8.88 -7.48 -4.72
N ARG A 267 7.97 -6.55 -4.42
CA ARG A 267 7.31 -5.69 -5.40
C ARG A 267 8.01 -4.33 -5.46
N PRO A 268 8.60 -3.95 -6.58
CA PRO A 268 9.16 -2.62 -6.73
C PRO A 268 8.09 -1.60 -7.15
N GLU A 269 8.26 -0.39 -6.66
CA GLU A 269 7.61 0.81 -7.15
C GLU A 269 8.66 1.88 -7.39
N ARG A 270 8.27 2.97 -8.06
CA ARG A 270 9.16 4.11 -8.27
C ARG A 270 8.41 5.43 -8.10
N LEU A 271 9.10 6.40 -7.51
CA LEU A 271 8.69 7.79 -7.56
C LEU A 271 9.21 8.43 -8.85
N ALA A 272 8.31 8.83 -9.74
CA ALA A 272 8.63 9.48 -10.99
C ALA A 272 8.18 10.94 -10.97
N ARG A 273 8.93 11.84 -11.63
CA ARG A 273 8.61 13.27 -11.68
C ARG A 273 8.05 13.64 -13.04
N VAL A 274 6.77 13.98 -13.08
CA VAL A 274 6.08 14.49 -14.27
C VAL A 274 6.23 16.02 -14.28
N ARG A 275 6.84 16.56 -15.34
CA ARG A 275 6.86 18.01 -15.55
C ARG A 275 5.49 18.46 -16.02
N LEU A 276 4.95 19.49 -15.37
CA LEU A 276 3.68 20.09 -15.71
C LEU A 276 3.91 21.47 -16.32
N SER A 277 3.13 21.81 -17.33
CA SER A 277 3.11 23.13 -17.95
C SER A 277 1.71 23.70 -17.85
N LEU A 278 1.60 25.02 -17.77
CA LEU A 278 0.31 25.70 -17.85
C LEU A 278 -0.41 25.28 -19.14
N SER A 279 -1.61 24.70 -18.99
CA SER A 279 -2.47 24.38 -20.12
C SER A 279 -3.02 25.68 -20.69
N GLN A 280 -3.02 25.79 -22.02
CA GLN A 280 -3.91 26.74 -22.66
C GLN A 280 -5.26 26.02 -22.76
N ASP A 281 -6.33 26.68 -22.31
CA ASP A 281 -7.70 26.18 -22.48
C ASP A 281 -8.05 26.05 -23.98
#